data_AF-A0A7S0Z4U2-F1
#
_entry.id   AF-A0A7S0Z4U2-F1
#
_cell.length_a   1.000
_cell.length_b   1.000
_cell.length_c   1.000
_cell.angle_alpha   90.00
_cell.angle_beta   90.00
_cell.angle_gamma   90.00
#
_symmetry.space_group_name_H-M   'P 1'
#
loop_
_entity.id
_entity.type
_entity.pdbx_description
1 polymer ?
#
loop_
_entity_poly.entity_id
_entity_poly.type
_entity_poly.pdbx_seq_one_letter_code
_entity_poly.pdbx_strand_id
1 'polypeptide(L)'
;ASSSASFRTLGRAAATWVNAELKHVASAHGGAAKIVARDVAYGVFESLTRGERYRGFAPNAYVCTTVVSVVGAAKDVDGARDVIGWMERNSEENVEVAPTTYTYTSYIQALDKVGRWEDAFEVLERMRRRGVARSAHTYSALVRAGANGGKLGARA
;
A
#
# COMPACT_ATOMS: atom_id res chain seq x y z
N ALA A 1 27.74 -20.00 3.54
CA ALA A 1 26.60 -19.87 4.49
C ALA A 1 26.49 -18.49 5.18
N SER A 2 27.56 -17.68 5.28
CA SER A 2 27.51 -16.37 5.98
C SER A 2 26.94 -15.21 5.14
N SER A 3 26.97 -15.29 3.81
CA SER A 3 26.50 -14.21 2.93
C SER A 3 24.97 -14.03 2.98
N SER A 4 24.20 -15.12 2.91
CA SER A 4 22.73 -15.06 2.90
C SER A 4 22.12 -14.53 4.21
N ALA A 5 22.74 -14.80 5.35
CA ALA A 5 22.33 -14.27 6.65
C ALA A 5 22.58 -12.75 6.74
N SER A 6 23.72 -12.27 6.24
CA SER A 6 24.06 -10.84 6.20
C SER A 6 23.11 -10.05 5.31
N PHE A 7 22.76 -10.59 4.13
CA PHE A 7 21.79 -9.97 3.23
C PHE A 7 20.36 -9.92 3.81
N ARG A 8 19.91 -10.97 4.53
CA ARG A 8 18.61 -10.96 5.25
C ARG A 8 18.53 -9.93 6.35
N THR A 9 19.66 -9.63 6.99
CA THR A 9 19.72 -8.61 8.03
C THR A 9 19.76 -7.21 7.41
N LEU A 10 20.48 -7.02 6.31
CA LEU A 10 20.53 -5.75 5.56
C LEU A 10 19.18 -5.39 4.91
N GLY A 11 18.49 -6.35 4.28
CA GLY A 11 17.16 -6.12 3.71
C GLY A 11 16.13 -5.77 4.78
N ARG A 12 16.19 -6.43 5.95
CA ARG A 12 15.34 -6.07 7.10
C ARG A 12 15.70 -4.70 7.66
N ALA A 13 16.98 -4.38 7.81
CA ALA A 13 17.45 -3.09 8.32
C ALA A 13 17.02 -1.94 7.38
N ALA A 14 17.17 -2.12 6.06
CA ALA A 14 16.71 -1.17 5.06
C ALA A 14 15.18 -1.03 5.10
N ALA A 15 14.43 -2.13 5.16
CA ALA A 15 12.98 -2.09 5.30
C ALA A 15 12.54 -1.39 6.59
N THR A 16 13.20 -1.64 7.72
CA THR A 16 12.90 -0.96 9.00
C THR A 16 13.27 0.52 8.98
N TRP A 17 14.39 0.88 8.35
CA TRP A 17 14.84 2.26 8.22
C TRP A 17 13.91 3.04 7.28
N VAL A 18 13.66 2.51 6.08
CA VAL A 18 12.69 3.07 5.12
C VAL A 18 11.32 3.18 5.79
N ASN A 19 10.90 2.18 6.56
CA ASN A 19 9.60 2.23 7.22
C ASN A 19 9.54 3.22 8.39
N ALA A 20 10.62 3.43 9.14
CA ALA A 20 10.70 4.47 10.16
C ALA A 20 10.62 5.86 9.50
N GLU A 21 11.41 6.08 8.45
CA GLU A 21 11.48 7.34 7.71
C GLU A 21 10.14 7.65 7.01
N LEU A 22 9.56 6.67 6.30
CA LEU A 22 8.28 6.83 5.60
C LEU A 22 7.11 7.03 6.56
N LYS A 23 7.13 6.44 7.77
CA LYS A 23 6.10 6.73 8.80
C LYS A 23 6.17 8.17 9.28
N HIS A 24 7.37 8.71 9.47
CA HIS A 24 7.54 10.13 9.80
C HIS A 24 7.08 11.03 8.65
N VAL A 25 7.42 10.72 7.40
CA VAL A 25 6.98 11.55 6.26
C VAL A 25 5.48 11.42 5.96
N ALA A 26 4.86 10.25 6.19
CA ALA A 26 3.42 10.08 6.08
C ALA A 26 2.63 10.90 7.13
N SER A 27 3.25 11.19 8.28
CA SER A 27 2.73 12.09 9.32
C SER A 27 2.99 13.58 9.05
N ALA A 28 3.83 13.90 8.05
CA ALA A 28 4.11 15.28 7.68
C ALA A 28 2.89 15.95 7.04
N HIS A 29 2.59 17.18 7.47
CA HIS A 29 1.36 17.89 7.10
C HIS A 29 1.46 18.63 5.76
N GLY A 30 2.64 18.62 5.11
CA GLY A 30 2.89 19.31 3.84
C GLY A 30 2.68 18.42 2.60
N GLY A 31 2.01 18.95 1.57
CA GLY A 31 1.78 18.24 0.31
C GLY A 31 3.07 17.80 -0.41
N ALA A 32 4.11 18.65 -0.42
CA ALA A 32 5.40 18.33 -1.02
C ALA A 32 6.11 17.15 -0.35
N ALA A 33 6.05 17.06 0.99
CA ALA A 33 6.67 15.96 1.74
C ALA A 33 6.03 14.61 1.38
N LYS A 34 4.71 14.58 1.19
CA LYS A 34 3.97 13.37 0.78
C LYS A 34 4.34 12.92 -0.64
N ILE A 35 4.57 13.87 -1.55
CA ILE A 35 5.02 13.58 -2.92
C ILE A 35 6.42 12.97 -2.90
N VAL A 36 7.35 13.56 -2.16
CA VAL A 36 8.72 13.01 -2.03
C VAL A 36 8.69 11.61 -1.41
N ALA A 37 7.90 11.40 -0.35
CA ALA A 37 7.76 10.05 0.22
C ALA A 37 7.14 9.05 -0.74
N ARG A 38 6.15 9.45 -1.54
CA ARG A 38 5.58 8.61 -2.61
C ARG A 38 6.67 8.18 -3.59
N ASP A 39 7.48 9.12 -4.09
CA ASP A 39 8.51 8.84 -5.08
C ASP A 39 9.59 7.89 -4.52
N VAL A 40 10.00 8.11 -3.27
CA VAL A 40 10.94 7.21 -2.57
C VAL A 40 10.32 5.83 -2.38
N ALA A 41 9.06 5.74 -1.94
CA ALA A 41 8.37 4.47 -1.72
C ALA A 41 8.24 3.66 -3.02
N TYR A 42 7.88 4.31 -4.14
CA TYR A 42 7.87 3.66 -5.46
C TYR A 42 9.25 3.24 -5.89
N GLY A 43 10.26 4.11 -5.76
CA GLY A 43 11.63 3.77 -6.15
C GLY A 43 12.15 2.52 -5.42
N VAL A 44 11.82 2.38 -4.14
CA VAL A 44 12.13 1.16 -3.36
C VAL A 44 11.35 -0.05 -3.89
N PHE A 45 10.04 0.06 -4.11
CA PHE A 45 9.21 -1.03 -4.64
C PHE A 45 9.70 -1.50 -6.02
N GLU A 46 9.98 -0.57 -6.92
CA GLU A 46 10.53 -0.87 -8.25
C GLU A 46 11.91 -1.52 -8.19
N SER A 47 12.79 -1.04 -7.31
CA SER A 47 14.13 -1.62 -7.13
C SER A 47 14.05 -3.07 -6.63
N LEU A 48 13.10 -3.38 -5.74
CA LEU A 48 12.88 -4.72 -5.21
C LEU A 48 12.22 -5.66 -6.24
N THR A 49 11.35 -5.14 -7.11
CA THR A 49 10.68 -5.94 -8.15
C THR A 49 11.54 -6.17 -9.39
N ARG A 50 12.39 -5.22 -9.79
CA ARG A 50 13.31 -5.36 -10.95
C ARG A 50 14.59 -6.15 -10.64
N GLY A 51 14.91 -6.40 -9.37
CA GLY A 51 16.05 -7.23 -8.97
C GLY A 51 17.44 -6.62 -9.22
N GLU A 52 17.52 -5.32 -9.56
CA GLU A 52 18.75 -4.65 -9.97
C GLU A 52 19.71 -4.34 -8.80
N ARG A 53 19.18 -3.99 -7.62
CA ARG A 53 20.00 -3.63 -6.43
C ARG A 53 19.95 -4.64 -5.28
N TYR A 54 18.95 -5.52 -5.25
CA TYR A 54 18.72 -6.48 -4.16
C TYR A 54 18.40 -7.88 -4.69
N ARG A 55 19.28 -8.44 -5.55
CA ARG A 55 19.10 -9.79 -6.11
C ARG A 55 18.69 -10.80 -5.02
N GLY A 56 17.47 -11.34 -5.13
CA GLY A 56 16.92 -12.35 -4.21
C GLY A 56 16.04 -11.82 -3.06
N PHE A 57 15.78 -10.51 -2.97
CA PHE A 57 14.83 -9.93 -2.00
C PHE A 57 13.55 -9.48 -2.69
N ALA A 58 12.56 -10.37 -2.76
CA ALA A 58 11.19 -9.98 -3.09
C ALA A 58 10.62 -9.10 -1.96
N PRO A 59 9.87 -8.03 -2.28
CA PRO A 59 9.20 -7.26 -1.25
C PRO A 59 8.12 -8.12 -0.60
N ASN A 60 8.07 -8.15 0.74
CA ASN A 60 7.03 -8.85 1.47
C ASN A 60 5.78 -7.97 1.69
N ALA A 61 4.73 -8.55 2.23
CA ALA A 61 3.44 -7.89 2.45
C ALA A 61 3.57 -6.63 3.31
N TYR A 62 4.52 -6.59 4.25
CA TYR A 62 4.77 -5.41 5.07
C TYR A 62 5.29 -4.24 4.23
N VAL A 63 6.35 -4.46 3.43
CA VAL A 63 6.93 -3.43 2.57
C VAL A 63 5.89 -2.91 1.59
N CYS A 64 5.19 -3.80 0.88
CA CYS A 64 4.17 -3.39 -0.08
C CYS A 64 3.02 -2.63 0.59
N THR A 65 2.60 -3.02 1.79
CA THR A 65 1.54 -2.29 2.51
C THR A 65 1.98 -0.89 2.96
N THR A 66 3.24 -0.74 3.36
CA THR A 66 3.82 0.57 3.64
C THR A 66 3.80 1.44 2.38
N VAL A 67 4.20 0.90 1.23
CA VAL A 67 4.14 1.62 -0.06
C VAL A 67 2.71 2.04 -0.37
N VAL A 68 1.74 1.12 -0.34
CA VAL A 68 0.30 1.41 -0.54
C VAL A 68 -0.20 2.55 0.37
N SER A 69 0.21 2.53 1.64
CA SER A 69 -0.22 3.53 2.62
C SER A 69 0.39 4.91 2.33
N VAL A 70 1.66 4.97 1.94
CA VAL A 70 2.37 6.22 1.60
C VAL A 70 1.83 6.83 0.31
N VAL A 71 1.72 6.03 -0.75
CA VAL A 71 1.25 6.51 -2.06
C VAL A 71 -0.22 6.93 -1.97
N GLY A 72 -1.03 6.18 -1.22
CA GLY A 72 -2.41 6.56 -0.91
C GLY A 72 -2.53 7.83 -0.06
N ALA A 73 -1.60 8.09 0.85
CA ALA A 73 -1.55 9.37 1.59
C ALA A 73 -1.22 10.57 0.69
N ALA A 74 -0.46 10.33 -0.40
CA ALA A 74 -0.18 11.29 -1.45
C ALA A 74 -1.31 11.43 -2.50
N LYS A 75 -2.46 10.75 -2.29
CA LYS A 75 -3.59 10.68 -3.23
C LYS A 75 -3.28 9.99 -4.56
N ASP A 76 -2.18 9.25 -4.64
CA ASP A 76 -1.85 8.43 -5.79
C ASP A 76 -2.51 7.04 -5.65
N VAL A 77 -3.80 7.03 -5.97
CA VAL A 77 -4.64 5.83 -5.87
C VAL A 77 -4.38 4.82 -6.99
N ASP A 78 -3.92 5.28 -8.15
CA ASP A 78 -3.63 4.38 -9.28
C ASP A 78 -2.34 3.63 -9.02
N GLY A 79 -1.32 4.31 -8.50
CA GLY A 79 -0.15 3.61 -8.04
C GLY A 79 -0.47 2.61 -6.90
N ALA A 80 -1.30 3.01 -5.91
CA ALA A 80 -1.70 2.08 -4.84
C ALA A 80 -2.35 0.80 -5.41
N ARG A 81 -3.14 0.95 -6.48
CA ARG A 81 -3.75 -0.16 -7.23
C ARG A 81 -2.70 -1.06 -7.86
N ASP A 82 -1.65 -0.48 -8.45
CA ASP A 82 -0.59 -1.23 -9.13
C ASP A 82 0.18 -2.10 -8.15
N VAL A 83 0.53 -1.55 -6.97
CA VAL A 83 1.22 -2.32 -5.92
C VAL A 83 0.34 -3.47 -5.42
N ILE A 84 -0.94 -3.21 -5.14
CA ILE A 84 -1.87 -4.28 -4.74
C ILE A 84 -2.00 -5.32 -5.85
N GLY A 85 -2.20 -4.91 -7.10
CA GLY A 85 -2.29 -5.80 -8.25
C GLY A 85 -1.04 -6.67 -8.43
N TRP A 86 0.14 -6.11 -8.20
CA TRP A 86 1.38 -6.87 -8.15
C TRP A 86 1.36 -7.90 -7.02
N MET A 87 1.00 -7.50 -5.79
CA MET A 87 0.92 -8.42 -4.65
C MET A 87 -0.05 -9.58 -4.91
N GLU A 88 -1.20 -9.32 -5.53
CA GLU A 88 -2.16 -10.38 -5.84
C GLU A 88 -1.60 -11.43 -6.78
N ARG A 89 -1.01 -10.99 -7.90
CA ARG A 89 -0.45 -11.86 -8.93
C ARG A 89 0.69 -12.72 -8.39
N ASN A 90 1.50 -12.18 -7.50
CA ASN A 90 2.68 -12.87 -6.96
C ASN A 90 2.37 -13.70 -5.70
N SER A 91 1.19 -13.53 -5.10
CA SER A 91 0.84 -14.22 -3.85
C SER A 91 0.49 -15.70 -4.00
N GLU A 92 0.24 -16.17 -5.22
CA GLU A 92 0.04 -17.59 -5.50
C GLU A 92 1.36 -18.38 -5.37
N GLU A 93 2.47 -17.78 -5.80
CA GLU A 93 3.81 -18.37 -5.73
C GLU A 93 4.54 -18.04 -4.41
N ASN A 94 4.21 -16.88 -3.80
CA ASN A 94 4.83 -16.44 -2.55
C ASN A 94 3.79 -15.86 -1.58
N VAL A 95 3.37 -16.67 -0.61
CA VAL A 95 2.42 -16.23 0.43
C VAL A 95 2.91 -15.03 1.24
N GLU A 96 4.23 -14.81 1.35
CA GLU A 96 4.78 -13.66 2.09
C GLU A 96 4.45 -12.32 1.43
N VAL A 97 4.01 -12.30 0.16
CA VAL A 97 3.59 -11.08 -0.55
C VAL A 97 2.07 -10.91 -0.62
N ALA A 98 1.30 -11.81 0.00
CA ALA A 98 -0.16 -11.75 -0.02
C ALA A 98 -0.70 -10.45 0.60
N PRO A 99 -1.64 -9.75 -0.09
CA PRO A 99 -2.34 -8.61 0.50
C PRO A 99 -3.08 -9.00 1.77
N THR A 100 -2.93 -8.17 2.79
CA THR A 100 -3.58 -8.36 4.09
C THR A 100 -4.80 -7.46 4.23
N THR A 101 -5.59 -7.67 5.28
CA THR A 101 -6.67 -6.74 5.67
C THR A 101 -6.18 -5.29 5.78
N TYR A 102 -4.95 -5.08 6.26
CA TYR A 102 -4.37 -3.75 6.39
C TYR A 102 -4.06 -3.15 5.01
N THR A 103 -3.52 -3.94 4.08
CA THR A 103 -3.25 -3.52 2.70
C THR A 103 -4.50 -2.98 2.01
N TYR A 104 -5.60 -3.73 2.01
CA TYR A 104 -6.84 -3.26 1.39
C TYR A 104 -7.48 -2.11 2.15
N THR A 105 -7.42 -2.11 3.48
CA THR A 105 -7.97 -1.01 4.29
C THR A 105 -7.26 0.30 4.01
N SER A 106 -5.93 0.29 3.88
CA SER A 106 -5.14 1.46 3.48
C SER A 106 -5.55 1.98 2.09
N TYR A 107 -5.82 1.09 1.15
CA TYR A 107 -6.28 1.48 -0.18
C TYR A 107 -7.69 2.07 -0.19
N ILE A 108 -8.64 1.46 0.53
CA ILE A 108 -9.99 2.01 0.71
C ILE A 108 -9.93 3.42 1.33
N GLN A 109 -9.05 3.63 2.32
CA GLN A 109 -8.84 4.96 2.92
C GLN A 109 -8.24 5.97 1.93
N ALA A 110 -7.42 5.52 0.97
CA ALA A 110 -6.89 6.38 -0.08
C ALA A 110 -8.00 6.78 -1.06
N LEU A 111 -8.86 5.83 -1.46
CA LEU A 111 -10.01 6.07 -2.34
C LEU A 111 -11.02 7.04 -1.72
N ASP A 112 -11.31 6.89 -0.42
CA ASP A 112 -12.13 7.83 0.36
C ASP A 112 -11.62 9.28 0.26
N LYS A 113 -10.31 9.50 0.37
CA LYS A 113 -9.68 10.84 0.31
C LYS A 113 -9.77 11.52 -1.06
N VAL A 114 -10.00 10.75 -2.12
CA VAL A 114 -10.15 11.27 -3.50
C VAL A 114 -11.59 11.18 -4.00
N GLY A 115 -12.53 10.73 -3.16
CA GLY A 115 -13.94 10.66 -3.51
C GLY A 115 -14.33 9.52 -4.45
N ARG A 116 -13.45 8.54 -4.68
CA ARG A 116 -13.68 7.36 -5.55
C ARG A 116 -14.36 6.24 -4.76
N TRP A 117 -15.60 6.50 -4.35
CA TRP A 117 -16.33 5.62 -3.43
C TRP A 117 -16.78 4.32 -4.11
N GLU A 118 -17.15 4.32 -5.40
CA GLU A 118 -17.50 3.08 -6.12
C GLU A 118 -16.34 2.08 -6.10
N ASP A 119 -15.13 2.55 -6.43
CA ASP A 119 -13.91 1.74 -6.38
C ASP A 119 -13.64 1.18 -4.98
N ALA A 120 -13.97 1.94 -3.93
CA ALA A 120 -13.81 1.47 -2.56
C ALA A 120 -14.71 0.26 -2.26
N PHE A 121 -15.95 0.26 -2.76
CA PHE A 121 -16.86 -0.89 -2.67
C PHE A 121 -16.38 -2.07 -3.53
N GLU A 122 -15.81 -1.84 -4.71
CA GLU A 122 -15.20 -2.91 -5.51
C GLU A 122 -14.05 -3.60 -4.78
N VAL A 123 -13.24 -2.83 -4.03
CA VAL A 123 -12.17 -3.38 -3.20
C VAL A 123 -12.73 -4.27 -2.09
N LEU A 124 -13.90 -3.95 -1.51
CA LEU A 124 -14.55 -4.81 -0.52
C LEU A 124 -14.94 -6.17 -1.12
N GLU A 125 -15.50 -6.18 -2.33
CA GLU A 125 -15.83 -7.42 -3.04
C GLU A 125 -14.57 -8.19 -3.44
N ARG A 126 -13.47 -7.49 -3.75
CA ARG A 126 -12.16 -8.12 -4.00
C ARG A 126 -11.63 -8.82 -2.75
N MET A 127 -11.72 -8.19 -1.56
CA MET A 127 -11.37 -8.83 -0.29
C MET A 127 -12.18 -10.11 -0.06
N ARG A 128 -13.50 -10.05 -0.33
CA ARG A 128 -14.40 -11.21 -0.19
C ARG A 128 -14.00 -12.35 -1.11
N ARG A 129 -13.78 -12.08 -2.40
CA ARG A 129 -13.37 -13.09 -3.39
C ARG A 129 -12.05 -13.77 -3.05
N ARG A 130 -11.13 -13.04 -2.41
CA ARG A 130 -9.82 -13.55 -2.00
C ARG A 130 -9.78 -14.12 -0.58
N GLY A 131 -10.94 -14.20 0.10
CA GLY A 131 -11.02 -14.74 1.45
C GLY A 131 -10.32 -13.88 2.52
N VAL A 132 -10.05 -12.60 2.24
CA VAL A 132 -9.37 -11.71 3.18
C VAL A 132 -10.39 -11.09 4.14
N ALA A 133 -10.16 -11.27 5.43
CA ALA A 133 -11.04 -10.75 6.48
C ALA A 133 -11.15 -9.22 6.40
N ARG A 134 -12.36 -8.71 6.64
CA ARG A 134 -12.65 -7.27 6.72
C ARG A 134 -12.68 -6.86 8.18
N SER A 135 -12.20 -5.65 8.47
CA SER A 135 -12.16 -5.11 9.84
C SER A 135 -13.22 -4.02 10.05
N ALA A 136 -13.49 -3.65 11.30
CA ALA A 136 -14.31 -2.47 11.61
C ALA A 136 -13.79 -1.21 10.90
N HIS A 137 -12.46 -1.03 10.85
CA HIS A 137 -11.82 0.08 10.13
C HIS A 137 -12.12 0.08 8.62
N THR A 138 -12.23 -1.10 8.01
CA THR A 138 -12.59 -1.26 6.60
C THR A 138 -13.99 -0.72 6.33
N TYR A 139 -14.97 -1.11 7.15
CA TYR A 139 -16.35 -0.64 7.02
C TYR A 139 -16.49 0.84 7.38
N SER A 140 -15.82 1.34 8.42
CA SER A 140 -15.81 2.77 8.75
C SER A 140 -15.27 3.62 7.60
N ALA A 141 -14.21 3.16 6.91
CA ALA A 141 -13.67 3.86 5.75
C ALA A 141 -14.67 3.91 4.58
N LEU A 142 -15.43 2.83 4.34
CA LEU A 142 -16.47 2.79 3.30
C LEU A 142 -17.65 3.71 3.58
N VAL A 143 -18.13 3.75 4.82
CA VAL A 143 -19.22 4.66 5.21
C VAL A 143 -18.82 6.12 4.97
N ARG A 144 -17.57 6.49 5.30
CA ARG A 144 -17.05 7.83 5.00
C ARG A 144 -16.93 8.06 3.49
N ALA A 145 -16.42 7.07 2.74
CA ALA A 145 -16.29 7.18 1.28
C ALA A 145 -17.66 7.44 0.62
N GLY A 146 -18.70 6.68 0.97
CA GLY A 146 -20.06 6.88 0.45
C GLY A 146 -20.64 8.25 0.84
N ALA A 147 -20.44 8.69 2.09
CA ALA A 147 -20.89 10.01 2.53
C ALA A 147 -20.16 11.15 1.80
N ASN A 148 -18.88 10.99 1.47
CA ASN A 148 -18.10 11.95 0.71
C ASN A 148 -18.47 11.93 -0.79
N GLY A 149 -18.73 10.75 -1.35
CA GLY A 149 -19.24 10.56 -2.72
C GLY A 149 -20.56 11.29 -2.95
N GLY A 150 -21.50 11.19 -2.00
CA GLY A 150 -22.76 11.94 -2.06
C GLY A 150 -22.60 13.46 -2.00
N LYS A 151 -21.58 13.97 -1.28
CA LYS A 151 -21.27 15.41 -1.22
C LYS A 151 -20.63 15.93 -2.50
N LEU A 152 -19.88 15.09 -3.21
CA LEU A 152 -19.27 15.44 -4.50
C LEU A 152 -20.27 15.32 -5.66
N GLY A 153 -21.15 14.31 -5.63
CA GLY A 153 -22.24 14.17 -6.60
C GLY A 153 -23.31 15.27 -6.50
N ALA A 154 -23.52 15.85 -5.31
CA ALA A 154 -24.42 16.99 -5.12
C ALA A 154 -23.81 18.36 -5.50
N ARG A 155 -22.52 18.39 -5.88
CA ARG A 155 -21.79 19.61 -6.28
C ARG A 155 -21.41 19.61 -7.77
N ALA A 156 -21.87 18.63 -8.55
CA ALA A 156 -21.64 18.51 -9.99
C ALA A 156 -22.85 18.99 -10.79
#